data_AF-A0A8Q3WLX3-F1
#
_entry.id   AF-A0A8Q3WLX3-F1
#
_cell.length_a   1.000
_cell.length_b   1.000
_cell.length_c   1.000
_cell.angle_alpha   90.00
_cell.angle_beta   90.00
_cell.angle_gamma   90.00
#
_symmetry.space_group_name_H-M   'P 1'
#
loop_
_entity.id
_entity.type
_entity.pdbx_description
1 polymer ?
#
loop_
_entity_poly.entity_id
_entity_poly.type
_entity_poly.pdbx_seq_one_letter_code
_entity_poly.pdbx_strand_id
1 'polypeptide(L)'
;MLAGQALAFLGLTWGTFQSLAIPRITECGLSCSQGFACRSHRNRNIFNSFCRPRPVSMSRSVLEALTSSTAMQCVPSDGCAMLLRVRASITLHERLRGLEACAMSLDTQETQCQSVWVARASHRQQGGQQLQVHFGCFAVSVAQHLYVTLRTIPHFCGVQLDQRHLVEDCGEEDVGRSVPDCLAGKLSYWVDRRRKAILVQVPRASGSPDYYLRLCLKRFTCEDAGAPVRVTANSVSQAVFLPYSQELPCLCLEGWSATPDAVRIQICPFENDTEALEVLWDTVYYHPESQTLSWEPACPVSGHVSLCWRPGPGAGCRKLQQSSQLVHRRVQYPLVDTQPQLCLKFSTSWGSWVRCPFEQRRFPTPPTSRCTCVTGGSHSSLPANAHSRPARSLQPQVTWQPPLLLPS
;
A
#
# COMPACT_ATOMS: atom_id res chain seq x y z
N MET A 1 21.70 -64.94 1.71
CA MET A 1 20.27 -64.68 1.46
C MET A 1 19.90 -63.39 2.15
N LEU A 2 19.19 -62.52 1.43
CA LEU A 2 19.10 -61.07 1.64
C LEU A 2 18.52 -60.64 2.99
N ALA A 3 19.18 -59.68 3.63
CA ALA A 3 18.63 -58.87 4.72
C ALA A 3 17.81 -57.73 4.10
N GLY A 4 16.50 -57.70 4.37
CA GLY A 4 15.58 -56.67 3.87
C GLY A 4 15.76 -55.35 4.61
N GLN A 5 16.11 -54.29 3.88
CA GLN A 5 16.04 -52.91 4.34
C GLN A 5 14.64 -52.35 4.08
N ALA A 6 13.91 -52.01 5.14
CA ALA A 6 12.69 -51.22 5.05
C ALA A 6 13.06 -49.73 5.02
N LEU A 7 12.90 -49.10 3.85
CA LEU A 7 12.98 -47.64 3.70
C LEU A 7 11.63 -47.02 4.06
N ALA A 8 11.58 -46.33 5.20
CA ALA A 8 10.45 -45.49 5.58
C ALA A 8 10.50 -44.19 4.77
N PHE A 9 9.59 -44.06 3.80
CA PHE A 9 9.34 -42.79 3.11
C PHE A 9 8.56 -41.85 4.04
N LEU A 10 9.25 -40.84 4.58
CA LEU A 10 8.62 -39.67 5.20
C LEU A 10 8.06 -38.78 4.09
N GLY A 11 6.78 -38.98 3.76
CA GLY A 11 6.03 -38.05 2.92
C GLY A 11 5.79 -36.75 3.68
N LEU A 12 6.51 -35.69 3.30
CA LEU A 12 6.18 -34.32 3.68
C LEU A 12 4.87 -33.95 2.99
N THR A 13 3.76 -34.00 3.73
CA THR A 13 2.50 -33.41 3.29
C THR A 13 2.66 -31.89 3.37
N TRP A 14 2.84 -31.26 2.20
CA TRP A 14 2.60 -29.84 2.06
C TRP A 14 1.13 -29.58 2.39
N GLY A 15 0.88 -29.09 3.60
CA GLY A 15 -0.40 -28.49 3.94
C GLY A 15 -0.59 -27.27 3.07
N THR A 16 -1.43 -27.39 2.05
CA THR A 16 -2.05 -26.22 1.42
C THR A 16 -2.80 -25.49 2.53
N PHE A 17 -2.33 -24.31 2.91
CA PHE A 17 -3.14 -23.34 3.65
C PHE A 17 -4.34 -23.02 2.76
N GLN A 18 -5.42 -23.78 2.93
CA GLN A 18 -6.72 -23.39 2.41
C GLN A 18 -7.15 -22.17 3.23
N SER A 19 -7.21 -21.02 2.58
CA SER A 19 -7.93 -19.87 3.07
C SER A 19 -9.32 -20.34 3.51
N LEU A 20 -9.63 -20.17 4.79
CA LEU A 20 -10.95 -20.50 5.32
C LEU A 20 -11.94 -19.51 4.70
N ALA A 21 -12.86 -20.01 3.88
CA ALA A 21 -13.87 -19.20 3.21
C ALA A 21 -14.63 -18.33 4.22
N ILE A 22 -14.86 -17.05 3.87
CA ILE A 22 -15.54 -16.11 4.75
C ILE A 22 -17.00 -16.56 4.91
N PRO A 23 -17.54 -16.65 6.15
CA PRO A 23 -18.88 -17.14 6.39
C PRO A 23 -19.94 -16.33 5.63
N ARG A 24 -20.78 -17.02 4.85
CA ARG A 24 -21.92 -16.41 4.14
C ARG A 24 -23.16 -16.46 5.03
N ILE A 25 -23.87 -15.35 5.15
CA ILE A 25 -25.12 -15.23 5.93
C ILE A 25 -26.26 -14.73 5.05
N THR A 26 -27.46 -15.26 5.26
CA THR A 26 -28.68 -14.86 4.55
C THR A 26 -29.40 -13.74 5.29
N GLU A 27 -29.43 -13.81 6.62
CA GLU A 27 -30.11 -12.85 7.47
C GLU A 27 -29.16 -12.23 8.49
N CYS A 28 -29.25 -10.91 8.61
CA CYS A 28 -28.61 -10.15 9.67
C CYS A 28 -29.62 -9.99 10.81
N GLY A 29 -29.18 -10.26 12.03
CA GLY A 29 -30.07 -10.17 13.18
C GLY A 29 -29.33 -10.00 14.49
N LEU A 30 -30.13 -9.71 15.50
CA LEU A 30 -29.72 -9.72 16.89
C LEU A 30 -30.37 -10.91 17.57
N SER A 31 -29.57 -11.77 18.21
CA SER A 31 -30.08 -12.95 18.90
C SER A 31 -29.38 -13.18 20.23
N CYS A 32 -30.02 -13.97 21.08
CA CYS A 32 -29.51 -14.37 22.39
C CYS A 32 -29.53 -15.89 22.52
N SER A 33 -28.75 -16.42 23.46
CA SER A 33 -28.74 -17.85 23.78
C SER A 33 -30.12 -18.38 24.19
N GLN A 34 -30.33 -19.68 23.97
CA GLN A 34 -31.58 -20.35 24.29
C GLN A 34 -31.96 -20.13 25.76
N GLY A 35 -33.27 -19.92 26.01
CA GLY A 35 -33.78 -19.62 27.36
C GLY A 35 -33.81 -18.13 27.72
N PHE A 36 -33.19 -17.26 26.90
CA PHE A 36 -33.26 -15.81 27.09
C PHE A 36 -34.12 -15.15 26.02
N ALA A 37 -35.04 -14.30 26.46
CA ALA A 37 -35.84 -13.46 25.58
C ALA A 37 -35.21 -12.08 25.48
N CYS A 38 -34.72 -11.75 24.29
CA CYS A 38 -34.06 -10.49 24.00
C CYS A 38 -34.84 -9.67 22.99
N ARG A 39 -34.78 -8.34 23.09
CA ARG A 39 -35.40 -7.43 22.13
C ARG A 39 -34.35 -6.44 21.62
N SER A 40 -34.25 -6.36 20.29
CA SER A 40 -33.54 -5.27 19.63
C SER A 40 -34.25 -3.97 19.93
N HIS A 41 -33.47 -2.95 20.27
CA HIS A 41 -33.99 -1.60 20.47
C HIS A 41 -33.10 -0.63 19.71
N ARG A 42 -33.69 0.26 18.92
CA ARG A 42 -32.96 1.41 18.35
C ARG A 42 -32.79 2.44 19.45
N ASN A 43 -31.58 2.57 19.97
CA ASN A 43 -31.30 3.52 21.04
C ASN A 43 -31.41 4.94 20.48
N ARG A 44 -32.42 5.70 20.94
CA ARG A 44 -32.58 7.15 20.64
C ARG A 44 -32.19 8.04 21.83
N ASN A 45 -31.71 7.46 22.93
CA ASN A 45 -31.54 8.19 24.18
C ASN A 45 -30.08 8.58 24.44
N ILE A 46 -29.86 9.90 24.43
CA ILE A 46 -28.60 10.59 24.80
C ILE A 46 -28.13 10.21 26.21
N PHE A 47 -29.00 9.70 27.09
CA PHE A 47 -28.71 9.38 28.50
C PHE A 47 -27.80 8.16 28.73
N ASN A 48 -27.39 7.43 27.69
CA ASN A 48 -26.45 6.31 27.82
C ASN A 48 -24.98 6.72 27.58
N SER A 49 -24.71 8.00 27.31
CA SER A 49 -23.35 8.53 27.13
C SER A 49 -22.57 8.61 28.45
N PHE A 50 -23.25 8.89 29.56
CA PHE A 50 -22.62 9.03 30.87
C PHE A 50 -22.66 7.72 31.65
N CYS A 51 -21.49 7.32 32.17
CA CYS A 51 -21.40 6.14 32.99
C CYS A 51 -21.98 6.38 34.39
N ARG A 52 -22.67 5.37 34.92
CA ARG A 52 -23.22 5.35 36.28
C ARG A 52 -22.28 4.58 37.20
N PRO A 53 -22.25 4.92 38.51
CA PRO A 53 -21.54 4.11 39.49
C PRO A 53 -22.02 2.65 39.43
N ARG A 54 -21.07 1.73 39.34
CA ARG A 54 -21.34 0.29 39.34
C ARG A 54 -21.84 -0.15 40.72
N PRO A 55 -22.88 -0.99 40.81
CA PRO A 55 -23.29 -1.60 42.07
C PRO A 55 -22.15 -2.41 42.70
N VAL A 56 -22.01 -2.35 44.04
CA VAL A 56 -20.98 -3.12 44.76
C VAL A 56 -21.13 -4.63 44.53
N SER A 57 -22.37 -5.12 44.35
CA SER A 57 -22.68 -6.52 44.05
C SER A 57 -22.25 -6.98 42.65
N MET A 58 -21.90 -6.06 41.74
CA MET A 58 -21.63 -6.36 40.34
C MET A 58 -20.12 -6.45 40.09
N SER A 59 -19.62 -7.61 39.66
CA SER A 59 -18.20 -7.76 39.27
C SER A 59 -17.84 -6.93 38.02
N ARG A 60 -16.55 -6.61 37.85
CA ARG A 60 -16.05 -5.98 36.61
C ARG A 60 -16.02 -7.00 35.47
N SER A 61 -15.82 -8.27 35.81
CA SER A 61 -15.85 -9.43 34.91
C SER A 61 -17.26 -9.91 34.57
N VAL A 62 -18.29 -9.07 34.76
CA VAL A 62 -19.65 -9.39 34.31
C VAL A 62 -19.74 -9.48 32.79
N LEU A 63 -18.88 -8.73 32.09
CA LEU A 63 -18.59 -8.95 30.68
C LEU A 63 -17.40 -9.92 30.62
N GLU A 64 -17.63 -11.11 30.10
CA GLU A 64 -16.64 -12.19 30.14
C GLU A 64 -15.80 -12.24 28.87
N ALA A 65 -16.46 -12.14 27.72
CA ALA A 65 -15.80 -12.23 26.43
C ALA A 65 -16.48 -11.32 25.40
N LEU A 66 -15.66 -10.75 24.53
CA LEU A 66 -16.03 -10.05 23.32
C LEU A 66 -15.24 -10.67 22.19
N THR A 67 -15.93 -11.18 21.18
CA THR A 67 -15.30 -11.67 19.95
C THR A 67 -15.96 -11.04 18.74
N SER A 68 -15.14 -10.68 17.76
CA SER A 68 -15.58 -10.12 16.50
C SER A 68 -15.08 -10.97 15.34
N SER A 69 -15.91 -11.13 14.31
CA SER A 69 -15.55 -11.86 13.09
C SER A 69 -16.29 -11.30 11.89
N THR A 70 -15.67 -11.40 10.72
CA THR A 70 -16.27 -10.93 9.48
C THR A 70 -17.20 -11.98 8.87
N ALA A 71 -18.22 -11.53 8.15
CA ALA A 71 -19.12 -12.36 7.35
C ALA A 71 -19.52 -11.60 6.07
N MET A 72 -19.99 -12.35 5.09
CA MET A 72 -20.51 -11.80 3.83
C MET A 72 -22.02 -12.05 3.74
N GLN A 73 -22.77 -11.03 3.33
CA GLN A 73 -24.15 -11.20 2.88
C GLN A 73 -24.19 -11.04 1.37
N CYS A 74 -24.51 -12.14 0.68
CA CYS A 74 -24.44 -12.21 -0.78
C CYS A 74 -25.83 -12.17 -1.40
N VAL A 75 -26.00 -11.28 -2.38
CA VAL A 75 -27.17 -11.23 -3.24
C VAL A 75 -26.78 -11.76 -4.61
N PRO A 76 -27.52 -12.72 -5.20
CA PRO A 76 -27.11 -13.40 -6.44
C PRO A 76 -26.75 -12.49 -7.63
N SER A 77 -27.34 -11.29 -7.73
CA SER A 77 -27.11 -10.35 -8.83
C SER A 77 -26.12 -9.22 -8.52
N ASP A 78 -25.92 -8.89 -7.25
CA ASP A 78 -25.30 -7.62 -6.82
C ASP A 78 -23.98 -7.83 -6.05
N GLY A 79 -23.54 -9.09 -5.91
CA GLY A 79 -22.34 -9.46 -5.17
C GLY A 79 -22.57 -9.56 -3.66
N CYS A 80 -21.48 -9.54 -2.90
CA CYS A 80 -21.52 -9.66 -1.44
C CYS A 80 -21.16 -8.36 -0.73
N ALA A 81 -21.91 -8.02 0.33
CA ALA A 81 -21.58 -6.95 1.27
C ALA A 81 -20.82 -7.54 2.47
N MET A 82 -19.82 -6.79 2.95
CA MET A 82 -19.03 -7.17 4.14
C MET A 82 -19.74 -6.71 5.41
N LEU A 83 -19.76 -7.59 6.40
CA LEU A 83 -20.44 -7.38 7.67
C LEU A 83 -19.55 -7.81 8.83
N LEU A 84 -19.58 -7.05 9.90
CA LEU A 84 -18.97 -7.42 11.16
C LEU A 84 -20.01 -8.07 12.09
N ARG A 85 -19.67 -9.24 12.60
CA ARG A 85 -20.42 -9.96 13.63
C ARG A 85 -19.69 -9.80 14.95
N VAL A 86 -20.44 -9.48 15.99
CA VAL A 86 -19.93 -9.34 17.35
C VAL A 86 -20.68 -10.32 18.24
N ARG A 87 -19.94 -11.16 18.95
CA ARG A 87 -20.46 -12.07 19.98
C ARG A 87 -19.97 -11.60 21.34
N ALA A 88 -20.90 -11.51 22.27
CA ALA A 88 -20.62 -11.14 23.65
C ALA A 88 -21.09 -12.26 24.58
N SER A 89 -20.29 -12.56 25.59
CA SER A 89 -20.66 -13.45 26.70
C SER A 89 -20.68 -12.65 27.98
N ILE A 90 -21.78 -12.73 28.73
CA ILE A 90 -21.96 -12.00 29.98
C ILE A 90 -22.59 -12.87 31.05
N THR A 91 -22.38 -12.54 32.32
CA THR A 91 -23.17 -13.08 33.43
C THR A 91 -24.34 -12.17 33.75
N LEU A 92 -25.57 -12.70 33.73
CA LEU A 92 -26.77 -11.87 33.87
C LEU A 92 -26.95 -11.39 35.31
N HIS A 93 -26.66 -10.11 35.57
CA HIS A 93 -26.88 -9.48 36.86
C HIS A 93 -28.25 -8.78 36.94
N GLU A 94 -28.88 -8.73 38.12
CA GLU A 94 -30.23 -8.16 38.32
C GLU A 94 -30.38 -6.70 37.89
N ARG A 95 -29.30 -5.92 38.01
CA ARG A 95 -29.24 -4.49 37.67
C ARG A 95 -28.88 -4.22 36.21
N LEU A 96 -28.38 -5.23 35.49
CA LEU A 96 -28.12 -5.15 34.07
C LEU A 96 -29.45 -5.31 33.34
N ARG A 97 -29.71 -4.52 32.31
CA ARG A 97 -30.96 -4.58 31.53
C ARG A 97 -30.71 -4.94 30.07
N GLY A 98 -29.47 -4.87 29.62
CA GLY A 98 -29.11 -5.03 28.23
C GLY A 98 -27.64 -4.79 27.97
N LEU A 99 -27.28 -4.85 26.69
CA LEU A 99 -25.95 -4.59 26.18
C LEU A 99 -26.03 -3.70 24.94
N GLU A 100 -25.00 -2.89 24.75
CA GLU A 100 -24.80 -2.08 23.56
C GLU A 100 -23.43 -2.40 22.98
N ALA A 101 -23.40 -2.81 21.70
CA ALA A 101 -22.18 -3.02 20.96
C ALA A 101 -22.04 -1.90 19.92
N CYS A 102 -20.86 -1.29 19.82
CA CYS A 102 -20.57 -0.27 18.82
C CYS A 102 -19.31 -0.64 18.05
N ALA A 103 -19.32 -0.42 16.74
CA ALA A 103 -18.14 -0.48 15.88
C ALA A 103 -17.83 0.93 15.40
N MET A 104 -16.62 1.42 15.69
CA MET A 104 -16.13 2.73 15.28
C MET A 104 -14.99 2.56 14.27
N SER A 105 -15.10 3.22 13.12
CA SER A 105 -14.00 3.33 12.16
C SER A 105 -12.87 4.15 12.77
N LEU A 106 -11.64 3.62 12.77
CA LEU A 106 -10.47 4.38 13.25
C LEU A 106 -10.05 5.48 12.27
N ASP A 107 -10.41 5.35 11.00
CA ASP A 107 -10.03 6.28 9.94
C ASP A 107 -10.99 7.48 9.87
N THR A 108 -12.30 7.22 9.91
CA THR A 108 -13.36 8.24 9.76
C THR A 108 -14.02 8.65 11.08
N GLN A 109 -13.78 7.92 12.17
CA GLN A 109 -14.49 8.08 13.46
C GLN A 109 -16.01 7.85 13.39
N GLU A 110 -16.52 7.37 12.25
CA GLU A 110 -17.92 7.01 12.12
C GLU A 110 -18.25 5.81 13.02
N THR A 111 -19.36 5.89 13.75
CA THR A 111 -19.73 4.89 14.74
C THR A 111 -21.12 4.31 14.46
N GLN A 112 -21.21 2.99 14.37
CA GLN A 112 -22.46 2.25 14.30
C GLN A 112 -22.69 1.52 15.63
N CYS A 113 -23.87 1.68 16.24
CA CYS A 113 -24.21 1.03 17.51
C CYS A 113 -25.50 0.22 17.42
N GLN A 114 -25.52 -0.94 18.07
CA GLN A 114 -26.69 -1.79 18.22
C GLN A 114 -26.90 -2.11 19.70
N SER A 115 -28.16 -2.09 20.13
CA SER A 115 -28.51 -2.34 21.53
C SER A 115 -29.53 -3.47 21.67
N VAL A 116 -29.33 -4.32 22.68
CA VAL A 116 -30.24 -5.38 23.08
C VAL A 116 -30.71 -5.16 24.50
N TRP A 117 -31.98 -5.45 24.75
CA TRP A 117 -32.55 -5.50 26.08
C TRP A 117 -32.94 -6.92 26.43
N VAL A 118 -32.60 -7.34 27.65
CA VAL A 118 -32.99 -8.63 28.20
C VAL A 118 -34.35 -8.48 28.86
N ALA A 119 -35.29 -9.36 28.52
CA ALA A 119 -36.63 -9.32 29.08
C ALA A 119 -36.60 -9.59 30.59
N ARG A 120 -37.48 -8.92 31.34
CA ARG A 120 -37.60 -9.10 32.80
C ARG A 120 -37.90 -10.55 33.20
N ALA A 121 -38.63 -11.30 32.37
CA ALA A 121 -38.90 -12.72 32.61
C ALA A 121 -37.61 -13.54 32.67
N SER A 122 -36.66 -13.29 31.76
CA SER A 122 -35.36 -13.95 31.73
C SER A 122 -34.50 -13.60 32.95
N HIS A 123 -34.60 -12.38 33.47
CA HIS A 123 -33.94 -12.04 34.74
C HIS A 123 -34.46 -12.84 35.94
N ARG A 124 -35.77 -13.11 36.00
CA ARG A 124 -36.37 -13.88 37.10
C ARG A 124 -36.04 -15.36 37.04
N GLN A 125 -35.87 -15.90 35.84
CA GLN A 125 -35.67 -17.34 35.62
C GLN A 125 -34.19 -17.73 35.51
N GLN A 126 -33.34 -16.86 34.99
CA GLN A 126 -31.95 -17.17 34.60
C GLN A 126 -30.93 -16.18 35.22
N GLY A 127 -31.27 -15.53 36.33
CA GLY A 127 -30.36 -14.62 37.03
C GLY A 127 -29.06 -15.34 37.46
N GLY A 128 -27.91 -14.72 37.21
CA GLY A 128 -26.59 -15.27 37.50
C GLY A 128 -26.03 -16.25 36.45
N GLN A 129 -26.83 -16.67 35.46
CA GLN A 129 -26.35 -17.54 34.38
C GLN A 129 -25.65 -16.76 33.27
N GLN A 130 -24.86 -17.49 32.47
CA GLN A 130 -24.17 -16.95 31.32
C GLN A 130 -25.15 -16.75 30.15
N LEU A 131 -25.23 -15.52 29.66
CA LEU A 131 -25.99 -15.10 28.49
C LEU A 131 -25.02 -14.80 27.35
N GLN A 132 -25.24 -15.42 26.19
CA GLN A 132 -24.54 -15.05 24.96
C GLN A 132 -25.44 -14.20 24.07
N VAL A 133 -24.88 -13.12 23.54
CA VAL A 133 -25.57 -12.19 22.63
C VAL A 133 -24.79 -12.13 21.32
N HIS A 134 -25.52 -12.18 20.22
CA HIS A 134 -24.98 -12.03 18.87
C HIS A 134 -25.53 -10.76 18.23
N PHE A 135 -24.63 -9.89 17.78
CA PHE A 135 -24.91 -8.71 16.97
C PHE A 135 -24.36 -8.97 15.56
N GLY A 136 -25.22 -8.99 14.54
CA GLY A 136 -24.85 -9.48 13.21
C GLY A 136 -24.98 -8.49 12.05
N CYS A 137 -25.09 -7.17 12.31
CA CYS A 137 -25.46 -6.21 11.25
C CYS A 137 -24.65 -4.89 11.26
N PHE A 138 -23.35 -4.96 11.54
CA PHE A 138 -22.49 -3.77 11.36
C PHE A 138 -21.97 -3.79 9.92
N ALA A 139 -22.37 -2.80 9.12
CA ALA A 139 -21.90 -2.65 7.75
C ALA A 139 -20.47 -2.14 7.78
N VAL A 140 -19.56 -2.84 7.10
CA VAL A 140 -18.12 -2.54 7.10
C VAL A 140 -17.55 -2.66 5.70
N SER A 141 -16.42 -2.02 5.47
CA SER A 141 -15.69 -2.04 4.20
C SER A 141 -14.46 -2.95 4.30
N VAL A 142 -13.97 -3.40 3.14
CA VAL A 142 -12.73 -4.19 3.05
C VAL A 142 -11.52 -3.41 3.60
N ALA A 143 -10.57 -4.11 4.22
CA ALA A 143 -9.37 -3.52 4.84
C ALA A 143 -9.63 -2.43 5.91
N GLN A 144 -10.87 -2.31 6.41
CA GLN A 144 -11.24 -1.28 7.37
C GLN A 144 -10.71 -1.60 8.78
N HIS A 145 -10.19 -0.58 9.46
CA HIS A 145 -9.71 -0.68 10.83
C HIS A 145 -10.80 -0.25 11.81
N LEU A 146 -11.27 -1.17 12.63
CA LEU A 146 -12.39 -0.96 13.53
C LEU A 146 -11.96 -1.05 14.99
N TYR A 147 -12.55 -0.20 15.82
CA TYR A 147 -12.53 -0.31 17.27
C TYR A 147 -13.93 -0.70 17.75
N VAL A 148 -14.07 -1.93 18.20
CA VAL A 148 -15.31 -2.52 18.66
C VAL A 148 -15.39 -2.35 20.17
N THR A 149 -16.52 -1.86 20.67
CA THR A 149 -16.77 -1.69 22.10
C THR A 149 -18.07 -2.36 22.50
N LEU A 150 -18.09 -2.91 23.71
CA LEU A 150 -19.25 -3.51 24.34
C LEU A 150 -19.49 -2.85 25.69
N ARG A 151 -20.68 -2.28 25.87
CA ARG A 151 -21.13 -1.61 27.08
C ARG A 151 -22.38 -2.24 27.65
N THR A 152 -22.54 -2.08 28.95
CA THR A 152 -23.75 -2.47 29.68
C THR A 152 -24.87 -1.44 29.50
N ILE A 153 -26.12 -1.87 29.66
CA ILE A 153 -27.28 -0.98 29.73
C ILE A 153 -27.97 -1.17 31.10
N PRO A 154 -28.06 -0.14 31.94
CA PRO A 154 -27.43 1.18 31.79
C PRO A 154 -25.90 1.09 31.82
N HIS A 155 -25.22 2.09 31.23
CA HIS A 155 -23.76 2.10 31.17
C HIS A 155 -23.13 2.23 32.56
N PHE A 156 -22.48 1.18 33.06
CA PHE A 156 -21.76 1.20 34.33
C PHE A 156 -20.27 1.53 34.13
N CYS A 157 -19.73 2.44 34.96
CA CYS A 157 -18.33 2.86 34.88
C CYS A 157 -17.38 1.66 35.11
N GLY A 158 -16.39 1.51 34.23
CA GLY A 158 -15.37 0.45 34.34
C GLY A 158 -15.87 -0.97 34.01
N VAL A 159 -17.07 -1.10 33.44
CA VAL A 159 -17.62 -2.37 32.93
C VAL A 159 -17.87 -2.23 31.43
N GLN A 160 -16.79 -2.39 30.66
CA GLN A 160 -16.81 -2.41 29.21
C GLN A 160 -15.72 -3.37 28.70
N LEU A 161 -15.94 -3.92 27.51
CA LEU A 161 -14.90 -4.63 26.76
C LEU A 161 -14.67 -3.90 25.44
N ASP A 162 -13.46 -4.00 24.93
CA ASP A 162 -13.06 -3.41 23.66
C ASP A 162 -12.10 -4.34 22.93
N GLN A 163 -12.12 -4.25 21.60
CA GLN A 163 -11.28 -5.05 20.72
C GLN A 163 -11.02 -4.26 19.42
N ARG A 164 -9.80 -4.34 18.89
CA ARG A 164 -9.51 -3.90 17.53
C ARG A 164 -9.80 -5.04 16.54
N HIS A 165 -10.42 -4.72 15.42
CA HIS A 165 -10.71 -5.67 14.34
C HIS A 165 -10.26 -5.08 13.01
N LEU A 166 -9.51 -5.85 12.23
CA LEU A 166 -9.15 -5.52 10.85
C LEU A 166 -10.03 -6.37 9.93
N VAL A 167 -10.79 -5.72 9.07
CA VAL A 167 -11.57 -6.41 8.04
C VAL A 167 -10.64 -6.90 6.94
N GLU A 168 -10.93 -8.08 6.40
CA GLU A 168 -10.18 -8.70 5.33
C GLU A 168 -10.12 -7.79 4.10
N ASP A 169 -8.98 -7.82 3.41
CA ASP A 169 -8.72 -7.02 2.23
C ASP A 169 -9.09 -7.77 0.94
N CYS A 170 -8.95 -7.10 -0.20
CA CYS A 170 -9.19 -7.71 -1.51
C CYS A 170 -8.11 -8.70 -1.97
N GLY A 171 -7.02 -8.86 -1.20
CA GLY A 171 -6.02 -9.90 -1.42
C GLY A 171 -6.52 -11.28 -0.97
N GLU A 172 -7.49 -11.33 -0.05
CA GLU A 172 -8.15 -12.58 0.34
C GLU A 172 -9.02 -13.12 -0.80
N GLU A 173 -8.79 -14.36 -1.21
CA GLU A 173 -9.35 -14.93 -2.45
C GLU A 173 -10.89 -14.86 -2.51
N ASP A 174 -11.57 -15.23 -1.42
CA ASP A 174 -13.04 -15.24 -1.36
C ASP A 174 -13.64 -13.82 -1.37
N VAL A 175 -12.96 -12.87 -0.72
CA VAL A 175 -13.35 -11.45 -0.65
C VAL A 175 -13.14 -10.79 -2.01
N GLY A 176 -11.94 -10.92 -2.58
CA GLY A 176 -11.61 -10.40 -3.91
C GLY A 176 -12.50 -11.00 -5.01
N ARG A 177 -12.96 -12.25 -4.83
CA ARG A 177 -13.91 -12.88 -5.77
C ARG A 177 -15.31 -12.30 -5.68
N SER A 178 -15.80 -12.05 -4.46
CA SER A 178 -17.24 -11.93 -4.19
C SER A 178 -17.70 -10.51 -3.83
N VAL A 179 -16.81 -9.64 -3.34
CA VAL A 179 -17.16 -8.29 -2.89
C VAL A 179 -17.00 -7.27 -4.02
N PRO A 180 -18.06 -6.48 -4.35
CA PRO A 180 -18.00 -5.49 -5.43
C PRO A 180 -16.95 -4.40 -5.23
N ASP A 181 -16.65 -3.98 -4.01
CA ASP A 181 -15.60 -2.98 -3.78
C ASP A 181 -14.20 -3.47 -4.21
N CYS A 182 -14.00 -4.79 -4.31
CA CYS A 182 -12.80 -5.40 -4.86
C CYS A 182 -12.77 -5.50 -6.39
N LEU A 183 -13.82 -5.05 -7.10
CA LEU A 183 -13.86 -4.97 -8.57
C LEU A 183 -12.71 -4.16 -9.15
N ALA A 184 -12.13 -3.27 -8.35
CA ALA A 184 -10.96 -2.49 -8.66
C ALA A 184 -9.73 -3.34 -9.09
N GLY A 185 -9.61 -4.58 -8.61
CA GLY A 185 -8.56 -5.53 -9.01
C GLY A 185 -8.88 -6.33 -10.28
N LYS A 186 -10.07 -6.14 -10.85
CA LYS A 186 -10.61 -6.87 -12.02
C LYS A 186 -11.00 -5.96 -13.17
N LEU A 187 -10.55 -4.71 -13.16
CA LEU A 187 -10.73 -3.79 -14.28
C LEU A 187 -10.07 -4.40 -15.53
N SER A 188 -10.85 -4.68 -16.57
CA SER A 188 -10.28 -5.03 -17.86
C SER A 188 -9.83 -3.75 -18.54
N TYR A 189 -8.57 -3.72 -18.98
CA TYR A 189 -8.01 -2.55 -19.64
C TYR A 189 -7.23 -2.94 -20.89
N TRP A 190 -7.12 -1.99 -21.81
CA TRP A 190 -6.39 -2.14 -23.07
C TRP A 190 -5.60 -0.87 -23.33
N VAL A 191 -4.35 -1.01 -23.75
CA VAL A 191 -3.49 0.13 -24.10
C VAL A 191 -3.63 0.43 -25.58
N ASP A 192 -4.21 1.59 -25.93
CA ASP A 192 -4.26 2.11 -27.30
C ASP A 192 -3.09 3.07 -27.53
N ARG A 193 -1.97 2.52 -28.01
CA ARG A 193 -0.76 3.30 -28.31
C ARG A 193 -0.96 4.30 -29.45
N ARG A 194 -1.91 4.07 -30.37
CA ARG A 194 -2.18 5.00 -31.48
C ARG A 194 -2.85 6.26 -30.98
N ARG A 195 -3.79 6.12 -30.05
CA ARG A 195 -4.49 7.25 -29.41
C ARG A 195 -3.78 7.77 -28.16
N LYS A 196 -2.68 7.12 -27.74
CA LYS A 196 -1.99 7.35 -26.46
C LYS A 196 -2.98 7.38 -25.30
N ALA A 197 -3.78 6.33 -25.18
CA ALA A 197 -4.80 6.24 -24.15
C ALA A 197 -4.95 4.82 -23.61
N ILE A 198 -5.37 4.73 -22.36
CA ILE A 198 -5.76 3.45 -21.73
C ILE A 198 -7.28 3.39 -21.76
N LEU A 199 -7.82 2.36 -22.42
CA LEU A 199 -9.24 2.06 -22.43
C LEU A 199 -9.53 1.15 -21.23
N VAL A 200 -10.43 1.58 -20.35
CA VAL A 200 -10.82 0.83 -19.16
C VAL A 200 -12.29 0.42 -19.28
N GLN A 201 -12.55 -0.87 -19.10
CA GLN A 201 -13.88 -1.44 -19.00
C GLN A 201 -14.16 -1.75 -17.53
N VAL A 202 -15.18 -1.11 -16.98
CA VAL A 202 -15.61 -1.32 -15.59
C VAL A 202 -16.73 -2.38 -15.59
N PRO A 203 -16.53 -3.54 -14.94
CA PRO A 203 -17.57 -4.56 -14.81
C PRO A 203 -18.76 -4.03 -14.00
N ARG A 204 -19.99 -4.34 -14.43
CA ARG A 204 -21.22 -3.86 -13.77
C ARG A 204 -21.69 -4.83 -12.69
N ALA A 205 -22.18 -4.30 -11.57
CA ALA A 205 -23.16 -4.95 -10.71
C ALA A 205 -24.31 -3.96 -10.48
N SER A 206 -25.56 -4.41 -10.57
CA SER A 206 -26.70 -3.54 -10.29
C SER A 206 -26.63 -3.07 -8.84
N GLY A 207 -26.84 -1.77 -8.57
CA GLY A 207 -26.71 -1.21 -7.23
C GLY A 207 -25.29 -0.98 -6.71
N SER A 208 -24.24 -1.17 -7.53
CA SER A 208 -22.88 -0.80 -7.13
C SER A 208 -22.75 0.72 -6.97
N PRO A 209 -21.97 1.21 -5.98
CA PRO A 209 -21.64 2.63 -5.88
C PRO A 209 -20.93 3.12 -7.15
N ASP A 210 -20.96 4.44 -7.37
CA ASP A 210 -20.17 5.06 -8.44
C ASP A 210 -18.70 4.72 -8.28
N TYR A 211 -17.94 4.76 -9.37
CA TYR A 211 -16.56 4.32 -9.38
C TYR A 211 -15.65 5.39 -9.96
N TYR A 212 -14.53 5.69 -9.31
CA TYR A 212 -13.56 6.67 -9.80
C TYR A 212 -12.37 5.97 -10.45
N LEU A 213 -11.89 6.56 -11.55
CA LEU A 213 -10.70 6.12 -12.27
C LEU A 213 -9.80 7.32 -12.56
N ARG A 214 -8.49 7.17 -12.43
CA ARG A 214 -7.51 8.17 -12.89
C ARG A 214 -6.22 7.52 -13.35
N LEU A 215 -5.38 8.29 -14.04
CA LEU A 215 -3.97 7.96 -14.22
C LEU A 215 -3.13 8.68 -13.19
N CYS A 216 -2.09 8.02 -12.71
CA CYS A 216 -1.11 8.61 -11.80
C CYS A 216 0.29 8.05 -12.01
N LEU A 217 1.28 8.75 -11.46
CA LEU A 217 2.65 8.27 -11.37
C LEU A 217 2.88 7.66 -9.99
N LYS A 218 3.10 6.34 -9.95
CA LYS A 218 3.40 5.59 -8.74
C LYS A 218 4.83 5.88 -8.28
N ARG A 219 4.93 6.63 -7.18
CA ARG A 219 6.19 6.88 -6.46
C ARG A 219 6.11 6.24 -5.08
N PHE A 220 6.21 7.07 -4.03
CA PHE A 220 5.83 6.66 -2.67
C PHE A 220 4.31 6.65 -2.51
N THR A 221 3.64 7.64 -3.10
CA THR A 221 2.20 7.72 -3.33
C THR A 221 1.92 7.87 -4.82
N CYS A 222 0.65 7.81 -5.19
CA CYS A 222 0.17 7.98 -6.57
C CYS A 222 -0.09 9.47 -6.83
N GLU A 223 0.85 10.11 -7.53
CA GLU A 223 0.79 11.53 -7.90
C GLU A 223 -0.03 11.72 -9.17
N ASP A 224 -0.92 12.71 -9.19
CA ASP A 224 -1.86 12.93 -10.30
C ASP A 224 -1.17 13.06 -11.67
N ALA A 225 -1.58 12.23 -12.62
CA ALA A 225 -1.18 12.30 -14.04
C ALA A 225 -2.37 12.53 -14.97
N GLY A 226 -3.58 12.63 -14.43
CA GLY A 226 -4.82 12.90 -15.15
C GLY A 226 -5.98 13.15 -14.18
N ALA A 227 -6.98 13.89 -14.64
CA ALA A 227 -8.16 14.17 -13.82
C ALA A 227 -8.96 12.89 -13.51
N PRO A 228 -9.46 12.71 -12.28
CA PRO A 228 -10.34 11.60 -11.96
C PRO A 228 -11.64 11.64 -12.77
N VAL A 229 -11.99 10.51 -13.36
CA VAL A 229 -13.25 10.28 -14.08
C VAL A 229 -14.18 9.49 -13.16
N ARG A 230 -15.39 10.01 -12.95
CA ARG A 230 -16.46 9.31 -12.22
C ARG A 230 -17.31 8.51 -13.20
N VAL A 231 -17.37 7.21 -13.01
CA VAL A 231 -18.23 6.27 -13.73
C VAL A 231 -19.47 6.04 -12.89
N THR A 232 -20.62 6.48 -13.39
CA THR A 232 -21.88 6.35 -12.66
C THR A 232 -22.55 4.99 -12.88
N ALA A 233 -23.19 4.47 -11.84
CA ALA A 233 -23.89 3.17 -11.86
C ALA A 233 -24.95 3.02 -12.98
N ASN A 234 -25.55 4.14 -13.43
CA ASN A 234 -26.59 4.15 -14.46
C ASN A 234 -26.06 4.07 -15.91
N SER A 235 -24.75 4.09 -16.13
CA SER A 235 -24.17 4.06 -17.47
C SER A 235 -23.96 2.62 -17.95
N VAL A 236 -24.56 2.28 -19.10
CA VAL A 236 -24.49 0.96 -19.73
C VAL A 236 -23.06 0.75 -20.27
N SER A 237 -22.15 0.25 -19.42
CA SER A 237 -20.73 -0.10 -19.70
C SER A 237 -20.04 0.95 -20.54
N GLN A 238 -19.65 2.02 -19.86
CA GLN A 238 -18.87 3.06 -20.50
C GLN A 238 -17.41 2.60 -20.51
N ALA A 239 -16.87 2.37 -21.69
CA ALA A 239 -15.43 2.31 -21.86
C ALA A 239 -14.88 3.71 -21.57
N VAL A 240 -14.02 3.83 -20.56
CA VAL A 240 -13.40 5.10 -20.19
C VAL A 240 -12.07 5.21 -20.90
N PHE A 241 -11.85 6.33 -21.59
CA PHE A 241 -10.60 6.64 -22.24
C PHE A 241 -9.78 7.55 -21.34
N LEU A 242 -8.61 7.09 -20.91
CA LEU A 242 -7.68 7.87 -20.10
C LEU A 242 -6.42 8.18 -20.93
N PRO A 243 -6.26 9.41 -21.44
CA PRO A 243 -5.12 9.77 -22.27
C PRO A 243 -3.84 9.94 -21.44
N TYR A 244 -2.69 9.59 -22.04
CA TYR A 244 -1.36 9.77 -21.45
C TYR A 244 -0.41 10.47 -22.43
N SER A 245 0.61 11.17 -21.89
CA SER A 245 1.58 11.89 -22.73
C SER A 245 2.76 11.01 -23.15
N GLN A 246 3.27 10.21 -22.20
CA GLN A 246 4.45 9.36 -22.35
C GLN A 246 4.19 8.01 -21.67
N GLU A 247 4.76 6.95 -22.26
CA GLU A 247 4.73 5.61 -21.69
C GLU A 247 5.85 5.51 -20.66
N LEU A 248 5.47 5.43 -19.38
CA LEU A 248 6.38 5.48 -18.25
C LEU A 248 6.14 4.25 -17.35
N PRO A 249 7.19 3.58 -16.84
CA PRO A 249 6.99 2.34 -16.05
C PRO A 249 6.18 2.54 -14.76
N CYS A 250 6.23 3.75 -14.19
CA CYS A 250 5.46 4.12 -13.01
C CYS A 250 4.08 4.72 -13.34
N LEU A 251 3.68 4.82 -14.62
CA LEU A 251 2.34 5.28 -14.98
C LEU A 251 1.34 4.15 -14.71
N CYS A 252 0.42 4.41 -13.79
CA CYS A 252 -0.54 3.44 -13.32
C CYS A 252 -1.98 3.95 -13.45
N LEU A 253 -2.89 3.03 -13.72
CA LEU A 253 -4.31 3.19 -13.55
C LEU A 253 -4.64 3.05 -12.07
N GLU A 254 -5.27 4.05 -11.48
CA GLU A 254 -5.81 3.96 -10.12
C GLU A 254 -7.34 4.01 -10.15
N GLY A 255 -7.98 3.10 -9.41
CA GLY A 255 -9.43 3.04 -9.28
C GLY A 255 -9.90 2.81 -7.85
N TRP A 256 -11.05 3.40 -7.48
CA TRP A 256 -11.69 3.21 -6.18
C TRP A 256 -13.21 3.42 -6.25
N SER A 257 -13.93 2.77 -5.34
CA SER A 257 -15.37 2.94 -5.13
C SER A 257 -15.68 4.33 -4.56
N ALA A 258 -16.82 4.93 -4.92
CA ALA A 258 -17.28 6.22 -4.38
C ALA A 258 -17.90 6.07 -2.97
N THR A 259 -17.28 5.24 -2.14
CA THR A 259 -17.63 5.00 -0.74
C THR A 259 -16.57 5.62 0.18
N PRO A 260 -16.94 6.01 1.41
CA PRO A 260 -15.96 6.42 2.41
C PRO A 260 -14.93 5.30 2.65
N ASP A 261 -13.67 5.67 2.80
CA ASP A 261 -12.55 4.75 3.07
C ASP A 261 -12.33 3.68 1.99
N ALA A 262 -12.81 3.92 0.76
CA ALA A 262 -12.60 3.00 -0.35
C ALA A 262 -11.11 2.77 -0.61
N VAL A 263 -10.72 1.50 -0.63
CA VAL A 263 -9.37 1.08 -0.99
C VAL A 263 -9.10 1.45 -2.45
N ARG A 264 -7.96 2.11 -2.68
CA ARG A 264 -7.47 2.46 -4.01
C ARG A 264 -6.64 1.30 -4.54
N ILE A 265 -6.96 0.85 -5.74
CA ILE A 265 -6.20 -0.19 -6.43
C ILE A 265 -5.45 0.43 -7.59
N GLN A 266 -4.20 0.01 -7.76
CA GLN A 266 -3.30 0.52 -8.80
C GLN A 266 -2.81 -0.63 -9.68
N ILE A 267 -2.92 -0.44 -10.99
CA ILE A 267 -2.40 -1.36 -12.01
C ILE A 267 -1.44 -0.56 -12.88
N CYS A 268 -0.23 -1.05 -13.11
CA CYS A 268 0.83 -0.34 -13.84
C CYS A 268 1.14 -1.05 -15.17
N PRO A 269 0.49 -0.66 -16.29
CA PRO A 269 0.57 -1.41 -17.55
C PRO A 269 1.95 -1.44 -18.19
N PHE A 270 2.78 -0.45 -17.88
CA PHE A 270 4.10 -0.27 -18.49
C PHE A 270 5.27 -0.66 -17.57
N GLU A 271 4.98 -1.24 -16.38
CA GLU A 271 6.01 -1.52 -15.37
C GLU A 271 7.15 -2.40 -15.91
N ASN A 272 6.80 -3.38 -16.76
CA ASN A 272 7.72 -4.31 -17.39
C ASN A 272 7.95 -4.02 -18.88
N ASP A 273 7.54 -2.86 -19.37
CA ASP A 273 7.70 -2.47 -20.77
C ASP A 273 9.11 -1.92 -21.02
N THR A 274 9.86 -2.57 -21.92
CA THR A 274 11.25 -2.20 -22.23
C THR A 274 11.36 -0.85 -22.92
N GLU A 275 10.39 -0.49 -23.77
CA GLU A 275 10.40 0.81 -24.47
C GLU A 275 10.14 1.95 -23.47
N ALA A 276 9.18 1.75 -22.55
CA ALA A 276 8.93 2.70 -21.46
C ALA A 276 10.13 2.85 -20.52
N LEU A 277 10.87 1.77 -20.24
CA LEU A 277 12.11 1.81 -19.47
C LEU A 277 13.19 2.63 -20.18
N GLU A 278 13.30 2.54 -21.52
CA GLU A 278 14.31 3.28 -22.27
C GLU A 278 14.15 4.81 -22.19
N VAL A 279 12.90 5.29 -22.15
CA VAL A 279 12.56 6.72 -22.00
C VAL A 279 13.19 7.33 -20.74
N LEU A 280 13.34 6.54 -19.67
CA LEU A 280 13.89 7.02 -18.40
C LEU A 280 15.36 7.44 -18.52
N TRP A 281 16.11 6.88 -19.47
CA TRP A 281 17.53 7.17 -19.64
C TRP A 281 17.77 8.41 -20.49
N ASP A 282 16.76 8.90 -21.20
CA ASP A 282 16.88 10.07 -22.07
C ASP A 282 16.80 11.41 -21.30
N THR A 283 16.53 11.38 -20.00
CA THR A 283 16.43 12.56 -19.13
C THR A 283 17.76 12.98 -18.50
N VAL A 284 18.87 12.79 -19.21
CA VAL A 284 20.19 13.27 -18.78
C VAL A 284 20.37 14.73 -19.18
N TYR A 285 20.60 15.60 -18.20
CA TYR A 285 20.75 17.05 -18.41
C TYR A 285 22.10 17.56 -17.92
N TYR A 286 22.73 18.39 -18.74
CA TYR A 286 23.92 19.15 -18.34
C TYR A 286 23.53 20.60 -18.05
N HIS A 287 23.87 21.08 -16.85
CA HIS A 287 23.68 22.46 -16.41
C HIS A 287 25.00 23.23 -16.60
N PRO A 288 25.11 24.12 -17.62
CA PRO A 288 26.37 24.77 -17.95
C PRO A 288 26.89 25.70 -16.85
N GLU A 289 25.99 26.41 -16.16
CA GLU A 289 26.33 27.40 -15.13
C GLU A 289 27.06 26.77 -13.94
N SER A 290 26.59 25.61 -13.50
CA SER A 290 27.16 24.85 -12.38
C SER A 290 28.10 23.73 -12.81
N GLN A 291 28.34 23.59 -14.12
CA GLN A 291 29.08 22.47 -14.73
C GLN A 291 28.62 21.11 -14.20
N THR A 292 27.32 20.95 -13.95
CA THR A 292 26.77 19.77 -13.28
C THR A 292 26.02 18.91 -14.27
N LEU A 293 26.37 17.62 -14.31
CA LEU A 293 25.65 16.62 -15.07
C LEU A 293 24.66 15.91 -14.15
N SER A 294 23.37 16.01 -14.46
CA SER A 294 22.27 15.47 -13.66
C SER A 294 21.47 14.44 -14.44
N TRP A 295 20.89 13.50 -13.72
CA TRP A 295 19.86 12.61 -14.24
C TRP A 295 18.78 12.46 -13.19
N GLU A 296 17.56 12.81 -13.58
CA GLU A 296 16.35 12.76 -12.76
C GLU A 296 15.20 12.21 -13.62
N PRO A 297 14.95 10.89 -13.58
CA PRO A 297 13.88 10.26 -14.34
C PRO A 297 12.50 10.60 -13.76
N ALA A 298 11.49 10.61 -14.63
CA ALA A 298 10.11 10.78 -14.21
C ALA A 298 9.63 9.66 -13.26
N CYS A 299 10.17 8.44 -13.41
CA CYS A 299 9.88 7.30 -12.55
C CYS A 299 11.06 6.93 -11.64
N PRO A 300 10.83 6.56 -10.37
CA PRO A 300 11.89 6.08 -9.49
C PRO A 300 12.43 4.73 -9.97
N VAL A 301 13.75 4.61 -10.05
CA VAL A 301 14.44 3.37 -10.46
C VAL A 301 15.65 3.16 -9.57
N SER A 302 15.75 1.96 -9.00
CA SER A 302 16.92 1.52 -8.25
C SER A 302 17.99 0.97 -9.18
N GLY A 303 19.21 1.52 -9.11
CA GLY A 303 20.33 1.02 -9.90
C GLY A 303 21.64 1.72 -9.62
N HIS A 304 22.70 1.23 -10.25
CA HIS A 304 23.99 1.90 -10.26
C HIS A 304 24.09 2.84 -11.44
N VAL A 305 24.53 4.07 -11.18
CA VAL A 305 24.89 5.05 -12.22
C VAL A 305 26.37 5.35 -12.11
N SER A 306 27.06 5.43 -13.23
CA SER A 306 28.48 5.75 -13.27
C SER A 306 28.83 6.53 -14.52
N LEU A 307 29.84 7.39 -14.42
CA LEU A 307 30.46 7.99 -15.59
C LEU A 307 31.27 6.92 -16.31
N CYS A 308 31.27 6.96 -17.64
CA CYS A 308 32.06 6.07 -18.47
C CYS A 308 32.63 6.80 -19.69
N TRP A 309 33.76 6.31 -20.17
CA TRP A 309 34.45 6.83 -21.34
C TRP A 309 34.23 5.93 -22.54
N ARG A 310 33.68 6.48 -23.63
CA ARG A 310 33.43 5.78 -24.88
C ARG A 310 34.36 6.32 -25.98
N PRO A 311 35.38 5.57 -26.42
CA PRO A 311 36.39 6.05 -27.37
C PRO A 311 35.84 6.42 -28.75
N GLY A 312 34.74 5.79 -29.17
CA GLY A 312 34.10 6.06 -30.45
C GLY A 312 32.78 5.29 -30.60
N PRO A 313 32.06 5.53 -31.71
CA PRO A 313 30.80 4.82 -32.02
C PRO A 313 31.01 3.30 -32.04
N GLY A 314 30.11 2.54 -31.41
CA GLY A 314 30.20 1.08 -31.32
C GLY A 314 31.24 0.53 -30.34
N ALA A 315 32.13 1.36 -29.77
CA ALA A 315 33.06 0.94 -28.73
C ALA A 315 32.35 0.81 -27.37
N GLY A 316 32.78 -0.17 -26.56
CA GLY A 316 32.26 -0.36 -25.20
C GLY A 316 32.61 0.81 -24.28
N CYS A 317 31.68 1.20 -23.40
CA CYS A 317 31.90 2.30 -22.46
C CYS A 317 32.69 1.83 -21.23
N ARG A 318 33.90 2.37 -21.05
CA ARG A 318 34.81 2.03 -19.94
C ARG A 318 34.46 2.85 -18.71
N LYS A 319 34.00 2.19 -17.65
CA LYS A 319 33.60 2.84 -16.39
C LYS A 319 34.76 3.65 -15.79
N LEU A 320 34.50 4.90 -15.41
CA LEU A 320 35.45 5.72 -14.65
C LEU A 320 35.45 5.26 -13.19
N GLN A 321 36.65 5.06 -12.64
CA GLN A 321 36.80 4.66 -11.24
C GLN A 321 36.22 5.71 -10.30
N GLN A 322 35.67 5.28 -9.17
CA GLN A 322 35.07 6.13 -8.13
C GLN A 322 33.88 7.01 -8.58
N SER A 323 33.38 6.86 -9.80
CA SER A 323 32.19 7.57 -10.28
C SER A 323 30.88 6.82 -10.01
N SER A 324 30.96 5.57 -9.54
CA SER A 324 29.79 4.71 -9.34
C SER A 324 29.00 5.13 -8.11
N GLN A 325 27.70 5.40 -8.28
CA GLN A 325 26.76 5.72 -7.20
C GLN A 325 25.58 4.75 -7.26
N LEU A 326 25.08 4.32 -6.10
CA LEU A 326 23.79 3.63 -6.00
C LEU A 326 22.70 4.70 -5.90
N VAL A 327 21.72 4.65 -6.80
CA VAL A 327 20.75 5.72 -7.01
C VAL A 327 19.34 5.13 -7.05
N HIS A 328 18.38 5.87 -6.48
CA HIS A 328 16.96 5.50 -6.52
C HIS A 328 16.07 6.54 -7.25
N ARG A 329 16.44 7.83 -7.19
CA ARG A 329 15.62 8.92 -7.76
C ARG A 329 16.36 9.92 -8.61
N ARG A 330 17.59 10.27 -8.25
CA ARG A 330 18.38 11.26 -8.98
C ARG A 330 19.86 11.11 -8.70
N VAL A 331 20.71 11.55 -9.63
CA VAL A 331 22.15 11.64 -9.45
C VAL A 331 22.67 12.94 -10.02
N GLN A 332 23.74 13.45 -9.43
CA GLN A 332 24.44 14.64 -9.89
C GLN A 332 25.95 14.40 -9.84
N TYR A 333 26.64 14.85 -10.88
CA TYR A 333 28.08 14.89 -10.99
C TYR A 333 28.50 16.35 -11.22
N PRO A 334 29.07 17.03 -10.21
CA PRO A 334 29.54 18.40 -10.35
C PRO A 334 30.87 18.44 -11.10
N LEU A 335 31.22 19.63 -11.64
CA LEU A 335 32.51 19.90 -12.29
C LEU A 335 32.82 18.95 -13.45
N VAL A 336 31.82 18.67 -14.28
CA VAL A 336 31.95 17.79 -15.44
C VAL A 336 32.33 18.59 -16.69
N ASP A 337 33.45 18.20 -17.29
CA ASP A 337 33.89 18.69 -18.60
C ASP A 337 33.02 18.13 -19.73
N THR A 338 32.70 18.98 -20.72
CA THR A 338 31.81 18.66 -21.85
C THR A 338 32.48 17.82 -22.96
N GLN A 339 33.07 16.68 -22.60
CA GLN A 339 33.79 15.81 -23.54
C GLN A 339 32.82 14.90 -24.32
N PRO A 340 32.89 14.81 -25.67
CA PRO A 340 32.00 13.96 -26.48
C PRO A 340 32.04 12.47 -26.12
N GLN A 341 33.17 12.00 -25.59
CA GLN A 341 33.40 10.62 -25.17
C GLN A 341 32.85 10.32 -23.76
N LEU A 342 32.45 11.33 -23.00
CA LEU A 342 31.94 11.17 -21.65
C LEU A 342 30.44 10.83 -21.68
N CYS A 343 30.08 9.73 -21.02
CA CYS A 343 28.73 9.19 -21.01
C CYS A 343 28.32 8.77 -19.59
N LEU A 344 27.02 8.62 -19.37
CA LEU A 344 26.48 7.90 -18.22
C LEU A 344 26.22 6.45 -18.61
N LYS A 345 26.61 5.53 -17.73
CA LYS A 345 26.21 4.13 -17.77
C LYS A 345 25.27 3.85 -16.60
N PHE A 346 24.10 3.32 -16.93
CA PHE A 346 23.08 2.86 -16.00
C PHE A 346 23.12 1.33 -15.94
N SER A 347 23.04 0.77 -14.73
CA SER A 347 22.98 -0.66 -14.47
C SER A 347 21.88 -0.95 -13.46
N THR A 348 20.84 -1.66 -13.89
CA THR A 348 19.71 -2.08 -13.05
C THR A 348 19.53 -3.59 -13.11
N SER A 349 18.56 -4.14 -12.40
CA SER A 349 18.14 -5.55 -12.54
C SER A 349 17.61 -5.88 -13.94
N TRP A 350 17.12 -4.88 -14.68
CA TRP A 350 16.48 -5.04 -15.99
C TRP A 350 17.46 -4.98 -17.16
N GLY A 351 18.67 -4.46 -16.94
CA GLY A 351 19.66 -4.29 -18.00
C GLY A 351 20.64 -3.16 -17.75
N SER A 352 21.38 -2.81 -18.81
CA SER A 352 22.32 -1.71 -18.78
C SER A 352 22.22 -0.82 -20.01
N TRP A 353 22.23 0.50 -19.80
CA TRP A 353 22.10 1.50 -20.84
C TRP A 353 23.23 2.50 -20.77
N VAL A 354 23.57 3.10 -21.91
CA VAL A 354 24.60 4.15 -22.01
C VAL A 354 24.02 5.35 -22.75
N ARG A 355 24.21 6.54 -22.19
CA ARG A 355 23.79 7.81 -22.79
C ARG A 355 24.93 8.82 -22.75
N CYS A 356 25.20 9.41 -23.91
CA CYS A 356 26.34 10.30 -24.14
C CYS A 356 25.81 11.71 -24.47
N PRO A 357 25.54 12.55 -23.46
CA PRO A 357 24.85 13.85 -23.64
C PRO A 357 25.66 14.86 -24.47
N PHE A 358 26.96 14.62 -24.64
CA PHE A 358 27.89 15.51 -25.35
C PHE A 358 28.19 15.09 -26.79
N GLU A 359 27.69 13.94 -27.26
CA GLU A 359 28.04 13.40 -28.59
C GLU A 359 27.51 14.26 -29.76
N GLN A 360 26.30 14.83 -29.60
CA GLN A 360 25.62 15.58 -30.67
C GLN A 360 25.71 17.10 -30.53
N ARG A 361 26.22 17.61 -29.40
CA ARG A 361 26.19 19.04 -29.10
C ARG A 361 27.53 19.69 -29.45
N ARG A 362 27.49 20.72 -30.28
CA ARG A 362 28.61 21.66 -30.49
C ARG A 362 28.77 22.51 -29.22
N PHE A 363 29.29 21.92 -28.16
CA PHE A 363 29.77 22.71 -27.03
C PHE A 363 30.98 23.51 -27.51
N PRO A 364 31.08 24.82 -27.21
CA PRO A 364 32.29 25.56 -27.48
C PRO A 364 33.44 24.82 -26.79
N THR A 365 34.43 24.40 -27.57
CA THR A 365 35.63 23.74 -27.06
C THR A 365 36.17 24.56 -25.89
N PRO A 366 36.20 24.02 -24.67
CA PRO A 366 36.85 24.71 -23.56
C PRO A 366 38.33 24.91 -23.94
N PRO A 367 38.96 26.02 -23.53
CA PRO A 367 40.39 26.18 -23.69
C PRO A 367 41.08 25.05 -22.93
N THR A 368 41.56 24.04 -23.66
CA THR A 368 42.38 22.90 -23.21
C THR A 368 41.80 22.09 -22.03
N SER A 369 41.42 20.84 -22.30
CA SER A 369 41.25 19.80 -21.28
C SER A 369 42.37 19.88 -20.24
N ARG A 370 42.05 20.03 -18.94
CA ARG A 370 43.06 20.09 -17.86
C ARG A 370 43.84 18.79 -17.67
N CYS A 371 43.46 17.70 -18.34
CA CYS A 371 44.18 16.44 -18.33
C CYS A 371 44.20 15.84 -19.75
N THR A 372 45.40 15.54 -20.25
CA THR A 372 45.62 14.65 -21.39
C THR A 372 45.54 13.20 -20.89
N CYS A 373 44.64 12.39 -21.46
CA CYS A 373 44.64 10.95 -21.19
C CYS A 373 45.87 10.31 -21.87
N VAL A 374 46.90 9.99 -21.08
CA VAL A 374 48.01 9.15 -21.54
C VAL A 374 47.50 7.72 -21.65
N THR A 375 47.25 7.25 -22.87
CA THR A 375 47.08 5.82 -23.13
C THR A 375 48.43 5.15 -22.93
N GLY A 376 48.57 4.36 -21.85
CA GLY A 376 49.78 3.58 -21.58
C GLY A 376 50.01 2.52 -22.68
N GLY A 377 50.79 2.88 -23.68
CA GLY A 377 51.50 2.00 -24.60
C GLY A 377 52.99 2.27 -24.44
N SER A 378 53.77 1.21 -24.34
CA SER A 378 55.18 1.19 -23.95
C SER A 378 56.14 1.96 -24.88
N HIS A 379 57.29 2.33 -24.28
CA HIS A 379 58.53 2.89 -24.86
C HIS A 379 58.57 4.37 -25.25
N SER A 380 58.96 5.22 -24.29
CA SER A 380 60.19 6.05 -24.32
C SER A 380 60.07 7.18 -23.29
N SER A 381 60.85 7.09 -22.22
CA SER A 381 60.95 8.11 -21.19
C SER A 381 61.90 9.23 -21.64
N LEU A 382 61.37 10.45 -21.77
CA LEU A 382 62.13 11.70 -21.66
C LEU A 382 61.52 12.48 -20.47
N PRO A 383 62.35 13.06 -19.57
CA PRO A 383 61.82 13.67 -18.35
C PRO A 383 61.17 15.03 -18.64
N ALA A 384 60.06 15.30 -17.96
CA ALA A 384 59.36 16.58 -17.99
C ALA A 384 60.12 17.65 -17.18
N ASN A 385 60.11 18.87 -17.72
CA ASN A 385 60.72 20.08 -17.17
C ASN A 385 60.26 20.38 -15.73
N ALA A 386 61.20 20.77 -14.87
CA ALA A 386 61.02 20.95 -13.42
C ALA A 386 60.42 22.30 -13.00
N HIS A 387 59.38 22.81 -13.67
CA HIS A 387 58.74 24.09 -13.29
C HIS A 387 57.21 24.04 -13.34
N SER A 388 56.60 23.33 -12.40
CA SER A 388 55.23 23.59 -11.95
C SER A 388 54.93 22.80 -10.67
N ARG A 389 55.26 23.38 -9.51
CA ARG A 389 54.74 22.91 -8.21
C ARG A 389 53.34 23.48 -7.99
N PRO A 390 52.34 22.69 -7.54
CA PRO A 390 51.14 23.25 -6.93
C PRO A 390 51.44 23.70 -5.48
N ALA A 391 50.73 24.72 -5.03
CA ALA A 391 50.73 25.20 -3.66
C ALA A 391 50.12 24.16 -2.69
N ARG A 392 50.63 24.12 -1.45
CA ARG A 392 50.13 23.34 -0.31
C ARG A 392 48.85 23.97 0.28
N SER A 393 48.05 23.13 0.94
CA SER A 393 46.76 23.39 1.65
C SER A 393 45.53 23.41 0.71
N LEU A 394 44.44 22.70 0.99
CA LEU A 394 43.72 22.53 2.26
C LEU A 394 43.35 21.06 2.55
N GLN A 395 43.62 20.61 3.77
CA GLN A 395 43.04 19.38 4.34
C GLN A 395 41.60 19.65 4.81
N PRO A 396 40.68 18.67 4.74
CA PRO A 396 39.35 18.81 5.34
C PRO A 396 39.44 18.71 6.87
N GLN A 397 38.85 19.69 7.57
CA GLN A 397 38.61 19.60 9.01
C GLN A 397 37.49 18.59 9.28
N VAL A 398 37.78 17.61 10.13
CA VAL A 398 36.79 16.67 10.70
C VAL A 398 36.44 17.17 12.10
N THR A 399 35.26 17.76 12.27
CA THR A 399 34.69 18.02 13.60
C THR A 399 33.98 16.77 14.11
N TRP A 400 34.54 16.15 15.15
CA TRP A 400 33.89 15.10 15.94
C TRP A 400 33.01 15.74 17.03
N GLN A 401 31.73 15.40 17.09
CA GLN A 401 30.88 15.66 18.25
C GLN A 401 30.83 14.40 19.14
N PRO A 402 31.02 14.49 20.47
CA PRO A 402 30.82 13.38 21.39
C PRO A 402 29.33 13.16 21.72
N PRO A 403 28.93 11.94 22.12
CA PRO A 403 27.55 11.62 22.51
C PRO A 403 27.18 12.20 23.89
N LEU A 404 25.94 12.70 23.99
CA LEU A 404 25.31 13.20 25.20
C LEU A 404 25.04 12.06 26.21
N LEU A 405 25.42 12.27 27.46
CA LEU A 405 25.04 11.45 28.61
C LEU A 405 23.58 11.73 29.02
N LEU A 406 22.81 10.67 29.22
CA LEU A 406 21.49 10.70 29.88
C LEU A 406 21.66 10.99 31.38
N PRO A 407 20.82 11.85 31.99
CA PRO A 407 20.73 11.95 33.43
C PRO A 407 19.69 10.98 34.01
N SER A 408 19.96 10.58 35.26
CA SER A 408 19.18 9.71 36.15
C SER A 408 17.78 10.21 36.46
#